data_AF-A0A7W0FUA8-F1
#
_entry.id   AF-A0A7W0FUA8-F1
#
_cell.length_a   1.000
_cell.length_b   1.000
_cell.length_c   1.000
_cell.angle_alpha   90.00
_cell.angle_beta   90.00
_cell.angle_gamma   90.00
#
_symmetry.space_group_name_H-M   'P 1'
#
loop_
_entity.id
_entity.type
_entity.pdbx_description
1 polymer ?
#
loop_
_entity_poly.entity_id
_entity_poly.type
_entity_poly.pdbx_seq_one_letter_code
_entity_poly.pdbx_strand_id
1 'polypeptide(L)'
;MSKELNAFFAKVTADPDLQMQLNMTNEVAEVADIARGLGFKIIGAQILRAQAGRVLMLPLDELETVASGEKAKTGAQWGRGGNGYLDNAGFWVNELMHWGYTDSANEPQLETFLARVKNDDGLQSELLLARTCKDVAILANKYGYEVSGSLVLRYQAIQILKLSDEEADKVASGAS
;
A
#
# COMPACT_ATOMS: atom_id res chain seq x y z
N MET A 1 5.95 -14.49 -8.60
CA MET A 1 6.81 -14.29 -7.42
C MET A 1 8.17 -14.93 -7.69
N SER A 2 9.30 -14.26 -7.40
CA SER A 2 10.64 -14.77 -7.72
C SER A 2 11.09 -15.89 -6.76
N LYS A 3 12.06 -16.72 -7.17
CA LYS A 3 12.64 -17.76 -6.31
C LYS A 3 13.28 -17.19 -5.04
N GLU A 4 14.00 -16.08 -5.18
CA GLU A 4 14.62 -15.33 -4.06
C GLU A 4 13.57 -14.90 -3.03
N LEU A 5 12.47 -14.30 -3.50
CA LEU A 5 11.41 -13.80 -2.63
C LEU A 5 10.68 -14.94 -1.89
N ASN A 6 10.44 -16.07 -2.57
CA ASN A 6 9.88 -17.26 -1.93
C ASN A 6 10.81 -17.83 -0.86
N ALA A 7 12.11 -17.89 -1.13
CA ALA A 7 13.10 -18.37 -0.17
C ALA A 7 13.22 -17.45 1.06
N PHE A 8 13.18 -16.13 0.84
CA PHE A 8 13.15 -15.15 1.93
C PHE A 8 11.89 -15.31 2.78
N PHE A 9 10.70 -15.46 2.17
CA PHE A 9 9.46 -15.67 2.92
C PHE A 9 9.44 -16.98 3.69
N ALA A 10 10.03 -18.04 3.15
CA ALA A 10 10.21 -19.30 3.88
C ALA A 10 11.10 -19.10 5.12
N LYS A 11 12.19 -18.33 4.99
CA LYS A 11 13.06 -17.98 6.12
C LYS A 11 12.31 -17.15 7.17
N VAL A 12 11.60 -16.09 6.76
CA VAL A 12 10.79 -15.25 7.67
C VAL A 12 9.77 -16.10 8.41
N THR A 13 9.07 -17.01 7.72
CA THR A 13 8.07 -17.90 8.34
C THR A 13 8.67 -18.78 9.43
N ALA A 14 9.91 -19.24 9.25
CA ALA A 14 10.60 -20.11 10.18
C ALA A 14 11.34 -19.39 11.32
N ASP A 15 11.40 -18.05 11.30
CA ASP A 15 12.28 -17.25 12.16
C ASP A 15 11.48 -16.13 12.86
N PRO A 16 11.00 -16.37 14.11
CA PRO A 16 10.21 -15.39 14.86
C PRO A 16 10.94 -14.07 15.17
N ASP A 17 12.26 -14.13 15.38
CA ASP A 17 13.07 -12.95 15.66
C ASP A 17 13.17 -12.09 14.40
N LEU A 18 13.35 -12.71 13.23
CA LEU A 18 13.29 -12.01 11.95
C LEU A 18 11.90 -11.40 11.70
N GLN A 19 10.81 -12.10 12.04
CA GLN A 19 9.46 -11.51 11.94
C GLN A 19 9.32 -10.27 12.82
N MET A 20 9.80 -10.33 14.07
CA MET A 20 9.81 -9.19 14.97
C MET A 20 10.65 -8.04 14.41
N GLN A 21 11.83 -8.32 13.88
CA GLN A 21 12.69 -7.31 13.25
C GLN A 21 12.01 -6.64 12.06
N LEU A 22 11.45 -7.41 11.12
CA LEU A 22 10.74 -6.88 9.95
C LEU A 22 9.51 -6.07 10.35
N ASN A 23 8.82 -6.47 11.41
CA ASN A 23 7.64 -5.77 11.93
C ASN A 23 7.98 -4.40 12.55
N MET A 24 9.25 -4.15 12.90
CA MET A 24 9.73 -2.89 13.49
C MET A 24 10.37 -1.96 12.45
N THR A 25 10.46 -2.36 11.19
CA THR A 25 10.98 -1.50 10.12
C THR A 25 10.04 -0.31 9.85
N ASN A 26 10.62 0.84 9.55
CA ASN A 26 9.89 2.07 9.24
C ASN A 26 9.56 2.18 7.75
N GLU A 27 10.29 1.51 6.88
CA GLU A 27 10.10 1.57 5.44
C GLU A 27 10.09 0.17 4.84
N VAL A 28 9.42 -0.01 3.70
CA VAL A 28 9.46 -1.28 2.98
C VAL A 28 10.86 -1.51 2.39
N ALA A 29 11.59 -0.44 2.06
CA ALA A 29 12.97 -0.51 1.61
C ALA A 29 13.91 -1.16 2.66
N GLU A 30 13.69 -0.89 3.94
CA GLU A 30 14.48 -1.51 5.04
C GLU A 30 14.30 -3.04 5.09
N VAL A 31 13.13 -3.56 4.72
CA VAL A 31 12.90 -5.01 4.60
C VAL A 31 13.81 -5.62 3.53
N ALA A 32 14.01 -4.90 2.42
CA ALA A 32 14.93 -5.33 1.37
C ALA A 32 16.39 -5.24 1.83
N ASP A 33 16.76 -4.23 2.63
CA ASP A 33 18.10 -4.15 3.25
C ASP A 33 18.39 -5.34 4.17
N ILE A 34 17.43 -5.71 5.01
CA ILE A 34 17.54 -6.88 5.89
C ILE A 34 17.66 -8.16 5.05
N ALA A 35 16.84 -8.32 4.01
CA ALA A 35 16.94 -9.46 3.10
C ALA A 35 18.33 -9.56 2.44
N ARG A 36 18.90 -8.41 1.99
CA ARG A 36 20.25 -8.35 1.44
C ARG A 36 21.33 -8.71 2.46
N GLY A 37 21.19 -8.25 3.70
CA GLY A 37 22.08 -8.62 4.80
C GLY A 37 22.09 -10.13 5.09
N LEU A 38 20.99 -10.82 4.75
CA LEU A 38 20.85 -12.28 4.84
C LEU A 38 21.28 -13.02 3.56
N GLY A 39 21.79 -12.31 2.55
CA GLY A 39 22.30 -12.87 1.30
C GLY A 39 21.27 -12.99 0.17
N PHE A 40 20.02 -12.53 0.36
CA PHE A 40 19.00 -12.53 -0.69
C PHE A 40 19.16 -11.34 -1.63
N LYS A 41 18.91 -11.57 -2.92
CA LYS A 41 18.97 -10.50 -3.94
C LYS A 41 17.58 -9.93 -4.20
N ILE A 42 17.05 -9.21 -3.21
CA ILE A 42 15.70 -8.64 -3.23
C ILE A 42 15.78 -7.10 -3.16
N ILE A 43 14.89 -6.44 -3.90
CA ILE A 43 14.72 -4.96 -3.89
C ILE A 43 13.38 -4.56 -3.26
N GLY A 44 13.24 -3.28 -2.89
CA GLY A 44 12.03 -2.75 -2.23
C GLY A 44 10.78 -2.98 -3.07
N ALA A 45 10.86 -2.72 -4.38
CA ALA A 45 9.80 -2.93 -5.34
C ALA A 45 9.24 -4.37 -5.34
N GLN A 46 10.09 -5.38 -5.12
CA GLN A 46 9.65 -6.77 -5.04
C GLN A 46 8.87 -7.07 -3.76
N ILE A 47 9.33 -6.53 -2.62
CA ILE A 47 8.62 -6.64 -1.34
C ILE A 47 7.27 -5.91 -1.43
N LEU A 48 7.28 -4.67 -1.94
CA LEU A 48 6.08 -3.85 -2.06
C LEU A 48 5.01 -4.54 -2.92
N ARG A 49 5.36 -5.04 -4.10
CA ARG A 49 4.41 -5.78 -4.96
C ARG A 49 3.95 -7.08 -4.34
N ALA A 50 4.80 -7.76 -3.55
CA ALA A 50 4.39 -8.96 -2.84
C ALA A 50 3.34 -8.65 -1.76
N GLN A 51 3.50 -7.55 -1.03
CA GLN A 51 2.49 -7.06 -0.09
C GLN A 51 1.21 -6.65 -0.81
N ALA A 52 1.33 -5.94 -1.95
CA ALA A 52 0.19 -5.57 -2.79
C ALA A 52 -0.65 -6.78 -3.21
N GLY A 53 0.00 -7.81 -3.73
CA GLY A 53 -0.66 -9.06 -4.11
C GLY A 53 -1.36 -9.74 -2.93
N ARG A 54 -0.77 -9.68 -1.72
CA ARG A 54 -1.38 -10.23 -0.50
C ARG A 54 -2.60 -9.44 -0.08
N VAL A 55 -2.57 -8.10 -0.13
CA VAL A 55 -3.72 -7.25 0.17
C VAL A 55 -4.93 -7.66 -0.68
N LEU A 56 -4.73 -7.91 -1.98
CA LEU A 56 -5.81 -8.35 -2.87
C LEU A 56 -6.40 -9.73 -2.54
N MET A 57 -5.71 -10.54 -1.74
CA MET A 57 -6.16 -11.87 -1.29
C MET A 57 -6.77 -11.86 0.11
N LEU A 58 -6.75 -10.72 0.82
CA LEU A 58 -7.30 -10.63 2.17
C LEU A 58 -8.83 -10.76 2.15
N PRO A 59 -9.43 -11.41 3.17
CA PRO A 59 -10.87 -11.38 3.36
C PRO A 59 -11.34 -9.97 3.71
N LEU A 60 -12.62 -9.68 3.47
CA LEU A 60 -13.17 -8.32 3.57
C LEU A 60 -13.01 -7.70 4.97
N ASP A 61 -13.18 -8.48 6.03
CA ASP A 61 -13.01 -8.04 7.41
C ASP A 61 -11.55 -7.63 7.72
N GLU A 62 -10.57 -8.38 7.20
CA GLU A 62 -9.16 -7.99 7.30
C GLU A 62 -8.82 -6.78 6.43
N LEU A 63 -9.44 -6.65 5.24
CA LEU A 63 -9.27 -5.46 4.40
C LEU A 63 -9.74 -4.19 5.09
N GLU A 64 -10.89 -4.22 5.76
CA GLU A 64 -11.38 -3.06 6.52
C GLU A 64 -10.46 -2.70 7.69
N THR A 65 -9.89 -3.71 8.36
CA THR A 65 -8.89 -3.52 9.42
C THR A 65 -7.64 -2.84 8.87
N VAL A 66 -7.10 -3.31 7.75
CA VAL A 66 -5.95 -2.67 7.10
C VAL A 66 -6.28 -1.27 6.61
N ALA A 67 -7.48 -1.08 6.05
CA ALA A 67 -7.90 0.20 5.52
C ALA A 67 -8.03 1.29 6.59
N SER A 68 -8.26 0.92 7.86
CA SER A 68 -8.23 1.84 9.01
C SER A 68 -6.81 2.11 9.55
N GLY A 69 -5.77 1.58 8.91
CA GLY A 69 -4.38 1.74 9.35
C GLY A 69 -3.96 0.73 10.43
N GLU A 70 -4.79 -0.26 10.74
CA GLU A 70 -4.45 -1.32 11.68
C GLU A 70 -3.73 -2.48 10.97
N LYS A 71 -3.13 -3.37 11.77
CA LYS A 71 -2.41 -4.54 11.25
C LYS A 71 -3.37 -5.66 10.86
N ALA A 72 -3.14 -6.25 9.69
CA ALA A 72 -3.71 -7.55 9.36
C ALA A 72 -3.22 -8.62 10.35
N LYS A 73 -4.10 -9.55 10.74
CA LYS A 73 -3.75 -10.70 11.59
C LYS A 73 -2.80 -11.67 10.89
N THR A 74 -2.82 -11.69 9.56
CA THR A 74 -2.15 -12.69 8.72
C THR A 74 -0.71 -12.34 8.34
N GLY A 75 -0.05 -11.39 9.03
CA GLY A 75 1.39 -11.10 8.83
C GLY A 75 1.74 -10.58 7.44
N ALA A 76 0.76 -10.00 6.74
CA ALA A 76 0.86 -9.63 5.33
C ALA A 76 1.65 -8.33 5.08
N GLN A 77 2.05 -7.60 6.12
CA GLN A 77 2.62 -6.26 6.02
C GLN A 77 3.88 -6.11 6.87
N TRP A 78 4.93 -5.60 6.25
CA TRP A 78 6.20 -5.24 6.88
C TRP A 78 6.58 -3.83 6.46
N GLY A 79 7.29 -3.10 7.32
CA GLY A 79 7.55 -1.67 7.13
C GLY A 79 6.52 -0.78 7.85
N ARG A 80 6.80 0.53 7.84
CA ARG A 80 5.91 1.62 8.30
C ARG A 80 5.54 1.58 9.78
N GLY A 81 6.38 0.99 10.63
CA GLY A 81 6.14 0.90 12.08
C GLY A 81 4.86 0.12 12.40
N GLY A 82 4.32 -0.62 11.42
CA GLY A 82 3.06 -1.32 11.58
C GLY A 82 1.79 -0.57 11.25
N ASN A 83 1.86 0.60 10.62
CA ASN A 83 0.70 1.44 10.29
C ASN A 83 0.05 1.06 8.95
N GLY A 84 -0.42 -0.18 8.81
CA GLY A 84 -1.13 -0.65 7.62
C GLY A 84 -0.25 -0.82 6.37
N TYR A 85 -0.88 -0.76 5.19
CA TYR A 85 -0.26 -1.06 3.89
C TYR A 85 0.60 0.09 3.33
N LEU A 86 0.05 1.29 3.26
CA LEU A 86 0.73 2.54 2.92
C LEU A 86 0.30 3.60 3.93
N ASP A 87 1.27 4.26 4.56
CA ASP A 87 1.01 5.43 5.39
C ASP A 87 0.61 6.63 4.52
N ASN A 88 -0.17 7.57 5.07
CA ASN A 88 -0.60 8.77 4.33
C ASN A 88 -1.34 8.40 3.04
N ALA A 89 -2.38 7.58 3.16
CA ALA A 89 -3.09 7.03 2.00
C ALA A 89 -3.50 8.11 0.97
N GLY A 90 -3.90 9.30 1.43
CA GLY A 90 -4.26 10.39 0.53
C GLY A 90 -3.09 10.92 -0.31
N PHE A 91 -1.88 10.98 0.25
CA PHE A 91 -0.66 11.31 -0.49
C PHE A 91 -0.43 10.30 -1.62
N TRP A 92 -0.45 9.00 -1.32
CA TRP A 92 -0.23 7.97 -2.34
C TRP A 92 -1.32 7.91 -3.39
N VAL A 93 -2.59 8.17 -3.02
CA VAL A 93 -3.65 8.32 -4.03
C VAL A 93 -3.33 9.47 -4.99
N ASN A 94 -2.89 10.62 -4.47
CA ASN A 94 -2.46 11.75 -5.29
C ASN A 94 -1.26 11.40 -6.18
N GLU A 95 -0.18 10.84 -5.63
CA GLU A 95 1.01 10.48 -6.41
C GLU A 95 0.70 9.50 -7.53
N LEU A 96 -0.06 8.44 -7.23
CA LEU A 96 -0.47 7.47 -8.24
C LEU A 96 -1.28 8.12 -9.36
N MET A 97 -2.17 9.08 -9.04
CA MET A 97 -2.89 9.84 -10.06
C MET A 97 -1.96 10.73 -10.91
N HIS A 98 -0.96 11.38 -10.30
CA HIS A 98 0.02 12.20 -11.01
C HIS A 98 0.88 11.36 -11.97
N TRP A 99 1.22 10.14 -11.59
CA TRP A 99 1.91 9.17 -12.45
C TRP A 99 0.98 8.52 -13.49
N GLY A 100 -0.31 8.85 -13.50
CA GLY A 100 -1.27 8.39 -14.51
C GLY A 100 -2.00 7.08 -14.15
N TYR A 101 -1.86 6.57 -12.93
CA TYR A 101 -2.50 5.35 -12.45
C TYR A 101 -3.92 5.61 -11.91
N THR A 102 -4.86 5.97 -12.79
CA THR A 102 -6.25 6.32 -12.41
C THR A 102 -7.27 5.20 -12.61
N ASP A 103 -6.87 4.08 -13.20
CA ASP A 103 -7.77 2.96 -13.49
C ASP A 103 -8.17 2.22 -12.21
N SER A 104 -9.42 2.40 -11.75
CA SER A 104 -9.94 1.75 -10.54
C SER A 104 -10.57 0.39 -10.78
N ALA A 105 -10.31 -0.24 -11.93
CA ALA A 105 -10.74 -1.61 -12.24
C ALA A 105 -12.26 -1.81 -12.20
N ASN A 106 -13.02 -0.88 -12.79
CA ASN A 106 -14.49 -0.88 -12.88
C ASN A 106 -15.21 -0.51 -11.57
N GLU A 107 -14.73 0.53 -10.91
CA GLU A 107 -15.31 1.02 -9.65
C GLU A 107 -15.76 2.47 -9.87
N PRO A 108 -16.94 2.69 -10.50
CA PRO A 108 -17.30 3.97 -11.10
C PRO A 108 -17.35 5.14 -10.12
N GLN A 109 -17.73 4.87 -8.87
CA GLN A 109 -17.75 5.87 -7.80
C GLN A 109 -16.35 6.35 -7.44
N LEU A 110 -15.38 5.42 -7.37
CA LEU A 110 -13.99 5.76 -7.12
C LEU A 110 -13.37 6.47 -8.34
N GLU A 111 -13.59 5.96 -9.55
CA GLU A 111 -13.17 6.61 -10.81
C GLU A 111 -13.65 8.06 -10.89
N THR A 112 -14.93 8.31 -10.58
CA THR A 112 -15.51 9.66 -10.64
C THR A 112 -14.95 10.55 -9.53
N PHE A 113 -14.73 10.01 -8.33
CA PHE A 113 -14.08 10.74 -7.24
C PHE A 113 -12.65 11.15 -7.62
N LEU A 114 -11.83 10.22 -8.11
CA LEU A 114 -10.44 10.48 -8.53
C LEU A 114 -10.39 11.50 -9.68
N ALA A 115 -11.29 11.40 -10.66
CA ALA A 115 -11.42 12.37 -11.73
C ALA A 115 -11.77 13.78 -11.21
N ARG A 116 -12.60 13.88 -10.18
CA ARG A 116 -12.89 15.18 -9.54
C ARG A 116 -11.67 15.73 -8.81
N VAL A 117 -11.00 14.90 -8.00
CA VAL A 117 -9.79 15.31 -7.27
C VAL A 117 -8.76 15.90 -8.23
N LYS A 118 -8.52 15.25 -9.38
CA LYS A 118 -7.58 15.74 -10.41
C LYS A 118 -7.87 17.16 -10.92
N ASN A 119 -9.13 17.61 -10.86
CA ASN A 119 -9.56 18.91 -11.38
C ASN A 119 -9.90 19.92 -10.27
N ASP A 120 -9.64 19.61 -9.00
CA ASP A 120 -10.01 20.43 -7.85
C ASP A 120 -8.84 20.49 -6.84
N ASP A 121 -8.03 21.56 -6.92
CA ASP A 121 -6.85 21.78 -6.07
C ASP A 121 -7.20 21.83 -4.57
N GLY A 122 -8.40 22.33 -4.25
CA GLY A 122 -8.90 22.36 -2.87
C GLY A 122 -9.14 20.94 -2.35
N LEU A 123 -9.78 20.11 -3.17
CA LEU A 123 -10.00 18.70 -2.84
C LEU A 123 -8.69 17.89 -2.81
N GLN A 124 -7.71 18.18 -3.66
CA GLN A 124 -6.38 17.58 -3.57
C GLN A 124 -5.71 17.90 -2.23
N SER A 125 -5.82 19.16 -1.79
CA SER A 125 -5.27 19.61 -0.51
C SER A 125 -5.96 18.92 0.68
N GLU A 126 -7.29 18.76 0.63
CA GLU A 126 -8.02 17.97 1.64
C GLU A 126 -7.60 16.49 1.61
N LEU A 127 -7.41 15.91 0.42
CA LEU A 127 -7.00 14.52 0.27
C LEU A 127 -5.62 14.27 0.87
N LEU A 128 -4.66 15.19 0.73
CA LEU A 128 -3.31 15.05 1.32
C LEU A 128 -3.32 14.92 2.85
N LEU A 129 -4.41 15.33 3.53
CA LEU A 129 -4.55 15.19 4.98
C LEU A 129 -5.01 13.79 5.41
N ALA A 130 -5.54 12.98 4.48
CA ALA A 130 -6.04 11.64 4.76
C ALA A 130 -4.88 10.68 5.08
N ARG A 131 -4.86 10.17 6.32
CA ARG A 131 -3.80 9.28 6.80
C ARG A 131 -4.05 7.84 6.41
N THR A 132 -5.30 7.41 6.40
CA THR A 132 -5.73 6.03 6.14
C THR A 132 -6.64 5.94 4.91
N CYS A 133 -6.79 4.75 4.35
CA CYS A 133 -7.74 4.52 3.25
C CYS A 133 -9.19 4.80 3.69
N LYS A 134 -9.49 4.58 4.97
CA LYS A 134 -10.76 4.97 5.58
C LYS A 134 -10.98 6.49 5.59
N ASP A 135 -9.95 7.29 5.82
CA ASP A 135 -10.05 8.76 5.76
C ASP A 135 -10.35 9.23 4.33
N VAL A 136 -9.71 8.61 3.32
CA VAL A 136 -9.99 8.88 1.91
C VAL A 136 -11.45 8.53 1.58
N ALA A 137 -11.95 7.40 2.08
CA ALA A 137 -13.34 7.01 1.91
C ALA A 137 -14.32 7.99 2.60
N ILE A 138 -14.02 8.45 3.82
CA ILE A 138 -14.83 9.47 4.51
C ILE A 138 -14.88 10.76 3.69
N LEU A 139 -13.75 11.19 3.15
CA LEU A 139 -13.67 12.36 2.28
C LEU A 139 -14.52 12.17 1.02
N ALA A 140 -14.39 11.04 0.32
CA ALA A 140 -15.21 10.74 -0.87
C ALA A 140 -16.72 10.78 -0.56
N ASN A 141 -17.14 10.16 0.54
CA ASN A 141 -18.54 10.15 0.98
C ASN A 141 -19.07 11.56 1.32
N LYS A 142 -18.24 12.44 1.89
CA LYS A 142 -18.58 13.86 2.12
C LYS A 142 -18.97 14.59 0.83
N TYR A 143 -18.42 14.17 -0.30
CA TYR A 143 -18.73 14.71 -1.63
C TYR A 143 -19.76 13.91 -2.42
N GLY A 144 -20.42 12.93 -1.78
CA GLY A 144 -21.50 12.14 -2.37
C GLY A 144 -21.05 10.90 -3.15
N TYR A 145 -19.79 10.48 -3.02
CA TYR A 145 -19.27 9.27 -3.66
C TYR A 145 -19.31 8.09 -2.70
N GLU A 146 -20.03 7.03 -3.07
CA GLU A 146 -20.12 5.80 -2.27
C GLU A 146 -18.83 4.98 -2.44
N VAL A 147 -17.85 5.24 -1.56
CA VAL A 147 -16.53 4.61 -1.57
C VAL A 147 -16.23 4.05 -0.17
N SER A 148 -15.70 2.82 -0.11
CA SER A 148 -15.22 2.20 1.14
C SER A 148 -13.71 2.31 1.29
N GLY A 149 -13.21 2.19 2.52
CA GLY A 149 -11.77 2.15 2.78
C GLY A 149 -11.10 0.93 2.13
N SER A 150 -11.74 -0.23 2.19
CA SER A 150 -11.28 -1.45 1.51
C SER A 150 -11.17 -1.28 -0.01
N LEU A 151 -12.07 -0.51 -0.63
CA LEU A 151 -12.01 -0.21 -2.05
C LEU A 151 -10.80 0.66 -2.39
N VAL A 152 -10.53 1.72 -1.61
CA VAL A 152 -9.34 2.57 -1.77
C VAL A 152 -8.06 1.76 -1.60
N LEU A 153 -8.02 0.89 -0.58
CA LEU A 153 -6.88 0.01 -0.31
C LEU A 153 -6.60 -0.94 -1.49
N ARG A 154 -7.65 -1.56 -2.05
CA ARG A 154 -7.53 -2.42 -3.23
C ARG A 154 -7.06 -1.64 -4.45
N TYR A 155 -7.59 -0.44 -4.66
CA TYR A 155 -7.13 0.44 -5.74
C TYR A 155 -5.63 0.69 -5.64
N GLN A 156 -5.11 1.09 -4.46
CA GLN A 156 -3.67 1.30 -4.26
C GLN A 156 -2.85 0.03 -4.53
N ALA A 157 -3.31 -1.11 -4.03
CA ALA A 157 -2.64 -2.40 -4.27
C ALA A 157 -2.60 -2.74 -5.77
N ILE A 158 -3.70 -2.53 -6.51
CA ILE A 158 -3.75 -2.73 -7.96
C ILE A 158 -2.77 -1.80 -8.68
N GLN A 159 -2.70 -0.52 -8.31
CA GLN A 159 -1.77 0.41 -8.97
C GLN A 159 -0.32 0.06 -8.67
N ILE A 160 0.00 -0.32 -7.43
CA ILE A 160 1.35 -0.75 -7.05
C ILE A 160 1.85 -1.93 -7.90
N LEU A 161 0.97 -2.87 -8.23
CA LEU A 161 1.33 -4.00 -9.10
C LEU A 161 1.68 -3.57 -10.54
N LYS A 162 1.24 -2.38 -10.98
CA LYS A 162 1.49 -1.81 -12.31
C LYS A 162 2.70 -0.87 -12.37
N LEU A 163 3.24 -0.47 -11.22
CA LEU A 163 4.41 0.43 -11.15
C LEU A 163 5.64 -0.19 -11.80
N SER A 164 6.48 0.65 -12.42
CA SER A 164 7.86 0.27 -12.76
C SER A 164 8.68 -0.03 -11.51
N ASP A 165 9.85 -0.66 -11.66
CA ASP A 165 10.73 -0.91 -10.50
C ASP A 165 11.18 0.40 -9.84
N GLU A 166 11.44 1.45 -10.62
CA GLU A 166 11.86 2.75 -10.10
C GLU A 166 10.76 3.40 -9.26
N GLU A 167 9.52 3.44 -9.75
CA GLU A 167 8.37 4.01 -9.02
C GLU A 167 8.05 3.17 -7.77
N ALA A 168 8.06 1.84 -7.90
CA ALA A 168 7.80 0.95 -6.77
C ALA A 168 8.88 1.07 -5.68
N ASP A 169 10.16 1.30 -6.04
CA ASP A 169 11.21 1.58 -5.07
C ASP A 169 11.02 2.95 -4.38
N LYS A 170 10.53 3.98 -5.09
CA LYS A 170 10.16 5.28 -4.47
C LYS A 170 9.03 5.10 -3.44
N VAL A 171 8.00 4.34 -3.77
CA VAL A 171 6.94 4.02 -2.80
C VAL A 171 7.48 3.20 -1.62
N ALA A 172 8.39 2.25 -1.89
CA ALA A 172 8.94 1.39 -0.85
C ALA A 172 9.81 2.14 0.17
N SER A 173 10.58 3.15 -0.25
CA SER A 173 11.28 4.06 0.66
C SER A 173 10.32 5.08 1.28
N GLY A 174 9.26 5.47 0.58
CA GLY A 174 8.38 6.55 1.02
C GLY A 174 8.99 7.92 0.79
N ALA A 175 9.92 7.98 -0.16
CA ALA A 175 10.39 9.23 -0.71
C ALA A 175 9.23 9.89 -1.48
N SER A 176 8.86 11.09 -1.00
CA SER A 176 8.08 12.10 -1.70
C SER A 176 8.99 13.01 -2.51
#